data_AF-A0A7Y8WHS0-F1
#
_entry.id   AF-A0A7Y8WHS0-F1
#
_cell.length_a   1.000
_cell.length_b   1.000
_cell.length_c   1.000
_cell.angle_alpha   90.00
_cell.angle_beta   90.00
_cell.angle_gamma   90.00
#
_symmetry.space_group_name_H-M   'P 1'
#
loop_
_entity.id
_entity.type
_entity.pdbx_description
1 polymer ?
#
loop_
_entity_poly.entity_id
_entity_poly.type
_entity_poly.pdbx_seq_one_letter_code
_entity_poly.pdbx_strand_id
1 'polypeptide(L)'
;MYVCSGELYMKSEKGQSLVEFALIVPVLIFLLFGIIDFGRIFHAYLTIDHAGREAARTASIGKDVATITSKAVNQGSSIGLTAGQVSVTTGSSGTDATITITYPITFLTPIIGNVVGPLTLKDTTIMRVE
;
A
#
# COMPACT_ATOMS: atom_id res chain seq x y z
N MET A 1 67.78 -37.91 -4.26
CA MET A 1 67.26 -36.93 -3.29
C MET A 1 66.55 -35.84 -4.09
N TYR A 2 65.22 -35.88 -4.17
CA TYR A 2 64.40 -34.77 -4.66
C TYR A 2 63.20 -34.66 -3.73
N VAL A 3 63.16 -33.55 -2.99
CA VAL A 3 62.07 -33.19 -2.08
C VAL A 3 61.13 -32.30 -2.91
N CYS A 4 59.93 -32.79 -3.23
CA CYS A 4 58.86 -31.94 -3.74
C CYS A 4 57.94 -31.58 -2.57
N SER A 5 58.08 -30.35 -2.07
CA SER A 5 57.17 -29.74 -1.12
C SER A 5 55.87 -29.37 -1.85
N GLY A 6 54.82 -30.15 -1.61
CA GLY A 6 53.47 -29.85 -2.12
C GLY A 6 52.68 -29.09 -1.07
N GLU A 7 52.54 -27.78 -1.24
CA GLU A 7 51.52 -26.99 -0.55
C GLU A 7 50.14 -27.47 -1.03
N LEU A 8 49.46 -28.25 -0.21
CA LEU A 8 48.07 -28.67 -0.44
C LEU A 8 47.15 -27.46 -0.27
N TYR A 9 46.81 -26.81 -1.38
CA TYR A 9 45.78 -25.79 -1.39
C TYR A 9 44.41 -26.45 -1.19
N MET A 10 43.91 -26.40 0.05
CA MET A 10 42.65 -27.03 0.45
C MET A 10 41.48 -26.23 -0.14
N LYS A 11 40.93 -26.70 -1.28
CA LYS A 11 39.77 -26.09 -1.93
C LYS A 11 38.51 -26.36 -1.09
N SER A 12 38.10 -25.37 -0.31
CA SER A 12 36.99 -25.48 0.64
C SER A 12 35.64 -25.26 -0.06
N GLU A 13 35.07 -26.32 -0.63
CA GLU A 13 33.74 -26.28 -1.29
C GLU A 13 32.61 -25.86 -0.35
N LYS A 14 32.74 -26.16 0.96
CA LYS A 14 31.77 -25.77 1.99
C LYS A 14 31.66 -24.26 2.20
N GLY A 15 32.75 -23.51 1.97
CA GLY A 15 32.73 -22.05 2.06
C GLY A 15 32.08 -21.39 0.85
N GLN A 16 32.19 -22.03 -0.32
CA GLN A 16 31.65 -21.50 -1.57
C GLN A 16 30.11 -21.49 -1.58
N SER A 17 29.47 -22.58 -1.17
CA SER A 17 28.00 -22.65 -1.11
C SER A 17 27.40 -21.63 -0.11
N LEU A 18 28.12 -21.32 0.97
CA LEU A 18 27.71 -20.27 1.92
C LEU A 18 27.72 -18.89 1.27
N VAL A 19 28.73 -18.59 0.45
CA VAL A 19 28.86 -17.32 -0.27
C VAL A 19 27.79 -17.18 -1.35
N GLU A 20 27.51 -18.24 -2.11
CA GLU A 20 26.44 -18.25 -3.11
C GLU A 20 25.07 -17.97 -2.47
N PHE A 21 24.77 -18.60 -1.34
CA PHE A 21 23.55 -18.33 -0.58
C PHE A 21 23.51 -16.89 -0.04
N ALA A 22 24.62 -16.38 0.50
CA ALA A 22 24.72 -15.02 1.02
C ALA A 22 24.48 -13.94 -0.05
N LEU A 23 24.69 -14.24 -1.33
CA LEU A 23 24.39 -13.32 -2.44
C LEU A 23 22.90 -13.35 -2.87
N ILE A 24 22.23 -14.50 -2.76
CA ILE A 24 20.83 -14.65 -3.18
C ILE A 24 19.86 -14.10 -2.11
N VAL A 25 20.16 -14.35 -0.83
CA VAL A 25 19.29 -13.96 0.28
C VAL A 25 18.95 -12.46 0.30
N PRO A 26 19.89 -11.52 0.11
CA PRO A 26 19.57 -10.09 0.06
C PRO A 26 18.54 -9.75 -1.02
N VAL A 27 18.70 -10.31 -2.23
CA VAL A 27 17.77 -10.09 -3.35
C VAL A 27 16.38 -10.63 -2.99
N LEU A 28 16.33 -11.83 -2.39
CA LEU A 28 15.08 -12.45 -1.96
C LEU A 28 14.38 -11.62 -0.86
N ILE A 29 15.13 -11.10 0.11
CA ILE A 29 14.62 -10.21 1.16
C ILE A 29 14.05 -8.92 0.55
N PHE A 30 14.77 -8.30 -0.39
CA PHE A 30 14.29 -7.11 -1.10
C PHE A 30 12.98 -7.39 -1.85
N LEU A 31 12.89 -8.53 -2.54
CA LEU A 31 11.69 -8.95 -3.25
C LEU A 31 10.50 -9.18 -2.30
N LEU A 32 10.73 -9.85 -1.16
CA LEU A 32 9.69 -10.06 -0.14
C LEU A 32 9.16 -8.73 0.41
N PHE A 33 10.05 -7.80 0.76
CA PHE A 33 9.65 -6.48 1.23
C PHE A 33 8.88 -5.69 0.17
N GLY A 34 9.30 -5.74 -1.08
CA GLY A 34 8.56 -5.14 -2.20
C GLY A 34 7.15 -5.69 -2.32
N ILE A 35 6.98 -7.01 -2.21
CA ILE A 35 5.66 -7.66 -2.25
C ILE A 35 4.79 -7.23 -1.06
N ILE A 36 5.36 -7.15 0.15
CA ILE A 36 4.62 -6.75 1.36
C ILE A 36 4.11 -5.31 1.22
N ASP A 37 4.97 -4.36 0.84
CA ASP A 37 4.56 -2.97 0.66
C ASP A 37 3.54 -2.84 -0.48
N PHE A 38 3.75 -3.52 -1.60
CA PHE A 38 2.79 -3.54 -2.71
C PHE A 38 1.42 -4.08 -2.27
N GLY A 39 1.40 -5.20 -1.54
CA GLY A 39 0.16 -5.80 -1.04
C GLY A 39 -0.61 -4.87 -0.10
N ARG A 40 0.09 -4.13 0.77
CA ARG A 40 -0.53 -3.12 1.65
C ARG A 40 -1.11 -1.94 0.87
N ILE A 41 -0.38 -1.44 -0.12
CA ILE A 41 -0.86 -0.35 -0.99
C ILE A 41 -2.10 -0.79 -1.77
N PHE A 42 -2.07 -2.00 -2.33
CA PHE A 42 -3.18 -2.55 -3.07
C PHE A 42 -4.42 -2.79 -2.19
N HIS A 43 -4.23 -3.29 -0.96
CA HIS A 43 -5.30 -3.38 0.02
C HIS A 43 -5.91 -1.99 0.28
N ALA A 44 -5.08 -0.98 0.53
CA ALA A 44 -5.56 0.38 0.77
C ALA A 44 -6.35 0.93 -0.41
N TYR A 45 -5.90 0.69 -1.64
CA TYR A 45 -6.62 1.07 -2.86
C TYR A 45 -8.03 0.45 -2.93
N LEU A 46 -8.15 -0.86 -2.68
CA LEU A 46 -9.46 -1.53 -2.67
C LEU A 46 -10.36 -1.01 -1.54
N THR A 47 -9.79 -0.76 -0.37
CA THR A 47 -10.54 -0.23 0.77
C THR A 47 -11.08 1.17 0.51
N ILE A 48 -10.29 2.08 -0.09
CA ILE A 48 -10.78 3.43 -0.40
C ILE A 48 -11.85 3.42 -1.50
N ASP A 49 -11.72 2.60 -2.54
CA ASP A 49 -12.76 2.45 -3.59
C ASP A 49 -14.07 1.93 -2.99
N HIS A 50 -14.00 0.90 -2.15
CA HIS A 50 -15.18 0.39 -1.45
C HIS A 50 -15.81 1.44 -0.52
N ALA A 51 -15.01 2.14 0.28
CA ALA A 51 -15.49 3.19 1.17
C ALA A 51 -16.12 4.36 0.41
N GLY A 52 -15.53 4.77 -0.71
CA GLY A 52 -16.03 5.83 -1.60
C GLY A 52 -17.40 5.50 -2.17
N ARG A 53 -17.60 4.26 -2.63
CA ARG A 53 -18.90 3.78 -3.15
C ARG A 53 -19.99 3.74 -2.10
N GLU A 54 -19.69 3.21 -0.91
CA GLU A 54 -20.66 3.17 0.20
C GLU A 54 -21.03 4.57 0.69
N ALA A 55 -20.06 5.50 0.72
CA ALA A 55 -20.30 6.89 1.05
C ALA A 55 -21.14 7.59 -0.02
N ALA A 56 -20.82 7.40 -1.31
CA ALA A 56 -21.58 7.98 -2.41
C ALA A 56 -23.03 7.47 -2.45
N ARG A 57 -23.26 6.18 -2.14
CA ARG A 57 -24.62 5.62 -1.99
C ARG A 57 -25.37 6.23 -0.80
N THR A 58 -24.65 6.55 0.26
CA THR A 58 -25.23 7.24 1.41
C THR A 58 -25.57 8.70 1.06
N ALA A 59 -24.76 9.33 0.20
CA ALA A 59 -25.01 10.66 -0.32
C ALA A 59 -26.17 10.71 -1.31
N SER A 60 -26.34 9.67 -2.14
CA SER A 60 -27.40 9.62 -3.15
C SER A 60 -28.80 9.66 -2.55
N ILE A 61 -28.98 9.15 -1.32
CA ILE A 61 -30.25 9.19 -0.59
C ILE A 61 -30.42 10.45 0.29
N GLY A 62 -29.61 11.49 0.06
CA GLY A 62 -29.75 12.80 0.70
C GLY A 62 -29.33 12.87 2.17
N LYS A 63 -28.42 12.01 2.64
CA LYS A 63 -27.86 12.14 4.00
C LYS A 63 -26.94 13.35 4.12
N ASP A 64 -26.78 13.81 5.36
CA ASP A 64 -25.87 14.91 5.70
C ASP A 64 -24.39 14.50 5.56
N VAL A 65 -23.53 15.49 5.39
CA VAL A 65 -22.09 15.29 5.18
C VAL A 65 -21.45 14.51 6.33
N ALA A 66 -21.87 14.72 7.59
CA ALA A 66 -21.28 14.02 8.72
C ALA A 66 -21.58 12.52 8.69
N THR A 67 -22.81 12.13 8.33
CA THR A 67 -23.18 10.73 8.14
C THR A 67 -22.43 10.09 6.98
N ILE A 68 -22.32 10.79 5.84
CA ILE A 68 -21.58 10.31 4.65
C ILE A 68 -20.10 10.06 5.00
N THR A 69 -19.46 11.03 5.62
CA THR A 69 -18.06 10.93 6.05
C THR A 69 -17.86 9.83 7.07
N SER A 70 -18.76 9.71 8.06
CA SER A 70 -18.70 8.63 9.05
C SER A 70 -18.84 7.25 8.41
N LYS A 71 -19.72 7.12 7.39
CA LYS A 71 -19.83 5.89 6.61
C LYS A 71 -18.53 5.55 5.90
N ALA A 72 -17.90 6.51 5.20
CA ALA A 72 -16.60 6.31 4.56
C ALA A 72 -15.53 5.83 5.56
N VAL A 73 -15.41 6.53 6.70
CA VAL A 73 -14.44 6.22 7.76
C VAL A 73 -14.65 4.82 8.34
N ASN A 74 -15.90 4.43 8.61
CA ASN A 74 -16.22 3.10 9.13
C ASN A 74 -15.83 1.99 8.15
N GLN A 75 -16.11 2.19 6.85
CA GLN A 75 -15.71 1.24 5.81
C GLN A 75 -14.19 1.23 5.56
N GLY A 76 -13.50 2.34 5.84
CA GLY A 76 -12.05 2.48 5.73
C GLY A 76 -11.26 2.19 7.02
N SER A 77 -11.91 1.64 8.05
CA SER A 77 -11.29 1.47 9.37
C SER A 77 -10.08 0.53 9.37
N SER A 78 -10.03 -0.47 8.48
CA SER A 78 -8.91 -1.41 8.36
C SER A 78 -7.58 -0.76 7.97
N ILE A 79 -7.63 0.40 7.33
CA ILE A 79 -6.45 1.19 6.92
C ILE A 79 -6.24 2.43 7.78
N GLY A 80 -7.08 2.62 8.81
CA GLY A 80 -7.05 3.82 9.65
C GLY A 80 -7.48 5.08 8.90
N LEU A 81 -8.43 4.98 7.97
CA LEU A 81 -8.99 6.13 7.28
C LEU A 81 -9.62 7.11 8.30
N THR A 82 -9.38 8.40 8.13
CA THR A 82 -9.87 9.47 9.01
C THR A 82 -10.76 10.44 8.25
N ALA A 83 -11.60 11.20 8.97
CA ALA A 83 -12.49 12.17 8.36
C ALA A 83 -11.76 13.25 7.53
N GLY A 84 -10.55 13.65 7.94
CA GLY A 84 -9.73 14.63 7.22
C GLY A 84 -9.24 14.16 5.85
N GLN A 85 -9.36 12.87 5.55
CA GLN A 85 -8.99 12.26 4.27
C GLN A 85 -10.19 12.11 3.33
N VAL A 86 -11.40 12.47 3.76
CA VAL A 86 -12.64 12.34 3.00
C VAL A 86 -13.19 13.73 2.69
N SER A 87 -13.27 14.06 1.40
CA SER A 87 -13.91 15.28 0.91
C SER A 87 -15.25 14.91 0.27
N VAL A 88 -16.31 15.57 0.71
CA VAL A 88 -17.68 15.32 0.27
C VAL A 88 -18.24 16.60 -0.33
N THR A 89 -18.69 16.52 -1.58
CA THR A 89 -19.44 17.58 -2.25
C THR A 89 -20.79 17.03 -2.63
N THR A 90 -21.87 17.54 -2.04
CA THR A 90 -23.25 17.14 -2.36
C THR A 90 -24.07 18.37 -2.69
N GLY A 91 -25.06 18.21 -3.58
CA GLY A 91 -26.05 19.24 -3.87
C GLY A 91 -27.46 18.77 -3.55
N SER A 92 -28.46 19.49 -4.04
CA SER A 92 -29.89 19.14 -3.90
C SER A 92 -30.27 17.90 -4.74
N SER A 93 -31.44 17.33 -4.49
CA SER A 93 -32.01 16.25 -5.32
C SER A 93 -31.94 16.62 -6.81
N GLY A 94 -31.48 15.67 -7.63
CA GLY A 94 -31.21 15.87 -9.05
C GLY A 94 -29.82 16.43 -9.38
N THR A 95 -28.94 16.61 -8.41
CA THR A 95 -27.51 16.95 -8.63
C THR A 95 -26.61 15.77 -8.28
N ASP A 96 -25.34 15.82 -8.70
CA ASP A 96 -24.40 14.74 -8.44
C ASP A 96 -23.66 14.97 -7.12
N ALA A 97 -23.62 13.95 -6.27
CA ALA A 97 -22.75 13.85 -5.12
C ALA A 97 -21.38 13.30 -5.55
N THR A 98 -20.32 14.03 -5.18
CA THR A 98 -18.92 13.65 -5.43
C THR A 98 -18.22 13.39 -4.10
N ILE A 99 -17.70 12.18 -3.94
CA ILE A 99 -16.90 11.76 -2.80
C ILE A 99 -15.45 11.59 -3.28
N THR A 100 -14.52 12.28 -2.64
CA THR A 100 -13.09 12.15 -2.91
C THR A 100 -12.37 11.69 -1.66
N ILE A 101 -11.68 10.56 -1.73
CA ILE A 101 -10.87 10.03 -0.62
C ILE A 101 -9.40 10.18 -0.99
N THR A 102 -8.63 10.85 -0.13
CA THR A 102 -7.18 11.04 -0.31
C THR A 102 -6.43 10.39 0.85
N TYR A 103 -5.77 9.28 0.59
CA TYR A 103 -5.10 8.47 1.60
C TYR A 103 -3.58 8.46 1.41
N PRO A 104 -2.78 8.95 2.37
CA PRO A 104 -1.33 8.90 2.32
C PRO A 104 -0.81 7.50 2.62
N ILE A 105 0.06 6.99 1.76
CA ILE A 105 0.72 5.70 1.94
C ILE A 105 1.94 5.88 2.84
N THR A 106 2.05 4.99 3.83
CA THR A 106 3.25 4.83 4.65
C THR A 106 3.91 3.50 4.29
N PHE A 107 5.11 3.59 3.69
CA PHE A 107 5.91 2.41 3.38
C PHE A 107 6.40 1.77 4.67
N LEU A 108 6.27 0.45 4.77
CA LEU A 108 6.84 -0.33 5.86
C LEU A 108 8.36 -0.37 5.74
N THR A 109 8.89 -0.44 4.52
CA THR A 109 10.32 -0.50 4.29
C THR A 109 10.88 0.90 3.97
N PRO A 110 11.72 1.47 4.87
CA PRO A 110 12.22 2.84 4.69
C PRO A 110 13.05 3.01 3.42
N ILE A 111 13.73 1.96 2.96
CA ILE A 111 14.54 1.99 1.74
C ILE A 111 13.66 2.32 0.52
N ILE A 112 12.51 1.65 0.37
CA ILE A 112 11.58 1.92 -0.71
C ILE A 112 10.97 3.32 -0.55
N GLY A 113 10.57 3.68 0.66
CA GLY A 113 10.02 5.02 0.94
C GLY A 113 10.99 6.16 0.61
N ASN A 114 12.28 6.00 0.88
CA ASN A 114 13.32 7.01 0.58
C ASN A 114 13.59 7.15 -0.92
N VAL A 115 13.38 6.09 -1.70
CA VAL A 115 13.58 6.10 -3.16
C VAL A 115 12.35 6.64 -3.89
N VAL A 116 11.15 6.21 -3.48
CA VAL A 116 9.88 6.57 -4.12
C VAL A 116 9.37 7.94 -3.67
N GLY A 117 9.67 8.34 -2.43
CA GLY A 117 9.13 9.55 -1.83
C GLY A 117 7.69 9.38 -1.32
N PRO A 118 7.04 10.47 -0.87
CA PRO A 118 5.67 10.42 -0.36
C PRO A 118 4.69 10.07 -1.48
N LEU A 119 3.84 9.07 -1.24
CA LEU A 119 2.81 8.61 -2.16
C LEU A 119 1.42 8.81 -1.55
N THR A 120 0.48 9.33 -2.34
CA THR A 120 -0.93 9.47 -1.94
C THR A 120 -1.82 8.77 -2.94
N LEU A 121 -2.77 7.98 -2.44
CA LEU A 121 -3.85 7.41 -3.24
C LEU A 121 -5.02 8.38 -3.23
N LYS A 122 -5.58 8.64 -4.41
CA LYS A 122 -6.77 9.45 -4.58
C LYS A 122 -7.82 8.63 -5.31
N ASP A 123 -8.98 8.48 -4.69
CA ASP A 123 -10.17 7.90 -5.30
C ASP A 123 -11.28 8.94 -5.38
N THR A 124 -12.07 8.92 -6.46
CA THR A 124 -13.20 9.84 -6.66
C THR A 124 -14.39 9.07 -7.18
N THR A 125 -15.45 9.04 -6.38
CA THR A 125 -16.71 8.37 -6.70
C THR A 125 -17.82 9.41 -6.86
N ILE A 126 -18.63 9.28 -7.91
CA ILE A 126 -19.74 10.19 -8.21
C ILE A 126 -21.05 9.39 -8.30
N MET A 127 -22.10 9.86 -7.61
CA MET A 127 -23.46 9.28 -7.69
C MET A 127 -24.51 10.39 -7.70
N ARG A 128 -25.62 10.17 -8.39
CA ARG A 128 -26.71 11.15 -8.48
C ARG A 128 -27.56 11.14 -7.21
N VAL A 129 -27.93 12.31 -6.71
CA VAL A 129 -28.80 12.47 -5.54
C VAL A 129 -30.26 12.38 -5.97
N GLU A 130 -31.02 11.52 -5.29
CA GLU A 130 -32.45 11.27 -5.49
C GLU A 130 -33.33 12.31 -4.75
#